data_AF-A0A0D2XSW3-F1
#
_entry.id   AF-A0A0D2XSW3-F1
#
_cell.length_a   1.000
_cell.length_b   1.000
_cell.length_c   1.000
_cell.angle_alpha   90.00
_cell.angle_beta   90.00
_cell.angle_gamma   90.00
#
_symmetry.space_group_name_H-M   'P 1'
#
loop_
_entity.id
_entity.type
_entity.pdbx_description
1 polymer ?
#
loop_
_entity_poly.entity_id
_entity_poly.type
_entity_poly.pdbx_seq_one_letter_code
_entity_poly.pdbx_strand_id
1 'polypeptide(L)'
;MSCEGAGCTSFTNKCVAIIQGLSSPIPGLVDKSGFPMSALGTGTWGVNYTTCEKYCGFSNIPVANTFNFATFAAAMTSYFLPWLALTAQLPFENAGPSETFVGLCLAIGSPALITYSLALTLFNRSWAVDTVRRILHRSRRYNGEAAAEIRHIEVRLKSFLCLAVEGQQVPLRATVVHHWLSSLIVSPLNQEWWTALRDHITNSRRRPSLSFHAQISLAGCVWLFTIISGVQVAVGAITTAIHLATSTLWVWLIPITWGWIWAGTQYDKGSVTVSKALQAVMAHRTPPAPDDPAEAGGQMGIWVDVESGLTLEPRKPDAQQETLDPVGYQSSRLPETLMMNVRGDERQEGPVYTYARVFTWSAFTRRIIDAFDTTLARLGNGERCDDMPDPQRTQQQAHQGPPIGGSILVGTANQTSTYCGLPASYPDTPPTDQHTPVRAYINFSEMGADVYKRMLEALVVALFAQWGTTGAAIIIAYYTPMVGFGCRSGSYLLYGILIRRQWVRGALPV
;
A
#
# COMPACT_ATOMS: atom_id res chain seq x y z
N MET A 1 -38.24 -36.69 -0.55
CA MET A 1 -38.19 -35.22 -0.38
C MET A 1 -38.65 -34.86 1.03
N SER A 2 -37.88 -35.15 2.07
CA SER A 2 -38.10 -34.48 3.37
C SER A 2 -37.20 -33.26 3.39
N CYS A 3 -37.80 -32.09 3.62
CA CYS A 3 -37.04 -30.90 3.93
C CYS A 3 -36.97 -30.85 5.46
N GLU A 4 -36.12 -31.69 6.06
CA GLU A 4 -35.90 -31.69 7.50
C GLU A 4 -34.57 -31.03 7.83
N GLY A 5 -34.64 -29.98 8.66
CA GLY A 5 -33.49 -29.21 9.12
C GLY A 5 -33.51 -27.73 8.68
N ALA A 6 -32.51 -26.99 9.12
CA ALA A 6 -32.38 -25.53 8.90
C ALA A 6 -32.20 -25.12 7.42
N GLY A 7 -32.15 -26.07 6.47
CA GLY A 7 -31.99 -25.81 5.03
C GLY A 7 -33.26 -25.40 4.30
N CYS A 8 -34.43 -25.42 4.94
CA CYS A 8 -35.71 -25.22 4.29
C CYS A 8 -36.18 -23.77 4.44
N THR A 9 -36.16 -23.03 3.34
CA THR A 9 -36.75 -21.69 3.34
C THR A 9 -38.28 -21.78 3.37
N SER A 10 -38.94 -20.71 3.82
CA SER A 10 -40.41 -20.56 3.72
C SER A 10 -40.91 -20.88 2.30
N PHE A 11 -40.17 -20.47 1.28
CA PHE A 11 -40.45 -20.79 -0.11
C PHE A 11 -40.30 -22.29 -0.42
N THR A 12 -39.16 -22.89 -0.04
CA THR A 12 -38.86 -24.30 -0.29
C THR A 12 -39.90 -25.22 0.35
N ASN A 13 -40.31 -24.95 1.59
CA ASN A 13 -41.33 -25.73 2.28
C ASN A 13 -42.69 -25.69 1.58
N LYS A 14 -43.12 -24.49 1.15
CA LYS A 14 -44.36 -24.32 0.38
C LYS A 14 -44.29 -25.04 -0.97
N CYS A 15 -43.16 -24.93 -1.66
CA CYS A 15 -42.95 -25.61 -2.94
C CYS A 15 -42.95 -27.14 -2.79
N VAL A 16 -42.24 -27.69 -1.79
CA VAL A 16 -42.22 -29.13 -1.52
C VAL A 16 -43.62 -29.65 -1.21
N ALA A 17 -44.42 -28.92 -0.43
CA ALA A 17 -45.81 -29.28 -0.16
C ALA A 17 -46.67 -29.33 -1.43
N ILE A 18 -46.51 -28.36 -2.34
CA ILE A 18 -47.21 -28.35 -3.64
C ILE A 18 -46.80 -29.56 -4.50
N ILE A 19 -45.49 -29.84 -4.59
CA ILE A 19 -44.97 -30.94 -5.42
C ILE A 19 -45.37 -32.32 -4.85
N GLN A 20 -45.37 -32.48 -3.53
CA GLN A 20 -45.84 -33.71 -2.88
C GLN A 20 -47.35 -33.95 -3.05
N GLY A 21 -48.12 -32.87 -3.25
CA GLY A 21 -49.55 -32.95 -3.54
C GLY A 21 -49.90 -33.30 -4.99
N LEU A 22 -48.92 -33.43 -5.90
CA LEU A 22 -49.16 -33.83 -7.29
C LEU A 22 -49.44 -35.34 -7.40
N SER A 23 -50.31 -35.72 -8.33
CA SER A 23 -50.58 -37.12 -8.64
C SER A 23 -49.36 -37.82 -9.26
N SER A 24 -49.12 -39.07 -8.86
CA SER A 24 -48.03 -39.88 -9.40
C SER A 24 -48.28 -40.26 -10.86
N PRO A 25 -47.28 -40.20 -11.77
CA PRO A 25 -45.86 -39.88 -11.52
C PRO A 25 -45.58 -38.37 -11.48
N ILE A 26 -44.76 -37.94 -10.52
CA ILE A 26 -44.35 -36.55 -10.38
C ILE A 26 -43.35 -36.21 -11.50
N PRO A 27 -43.62 -35.21 -12.35
CA PRO A 27 -42.77 -34.90 -13.49
C PRO A 27 -41.47 -34.21 -13.05
N GLY A 28 -40.35 -34.60 -13.68
CA GLY A 28 -39.09 -33.86 -13.58
C GLY A 28 -38.32 -34.08 -12.28
N LEU A 29 -38.53 -35.18 -11.56
CA LEU A 29 -37.70 -35.54 -10.40
C LEU A 29 -36.22 -35.69 -10.79
N VAL A 30 -35.31 -35.22 -9.94
CA VAL A 30 -33.87 -35.32 -10.14
C VAL A 30 -33.11 -35.76 -8.89
N ASP A 31 -31.96 -36.38 -9.09
CA ASP A 31 -30.99 -36.71 -8.03
C ASP A 31 -30.10 -35.50 -7.68
N LYS A 32 -29.13 -35.68 -6.77
CA LYS A 32 -28.18 -34.64 -6.32
C LYS A 32 -27.31 -34.08 -7.45
N SER A 33 -27.08 -34.85 -8.51
CA SER A 33 -26.26 -34.47 -9.66
C SER A 33 -27.10 -33.91 -10.82
N GLY A 34 -28.43 -33.85 -10.67
CA GLY A 34 -29.35 -33.36 -11.69
C GLY A 34 -29.81 -34.43 -12.69
N PHE A 35 -29.53 -35.71 -12.46
CA PHE A 35 -30.01 -36.78 -13.34
C PHE A 35 -31.49 -37.08 -13.09
N PRO A 36 -32.28 -37.31 -14.16
CA PRO A 36 -33.71 -37.54 -14.04
C PRO A 36 -33.99 -38.85 -13.30
N MET A 37 -34.99 -38.83 -12.43
CA MET A 37 -35.47 -40.00 -11.71
C MET A 37 -36.93 -40.31 -12.03
N SER A 38 -37.27 -41.59 -12.03
CA SER A 38 -38.61 -42.08 -12.38
C SER A 38 -39.58 -42.15 -11.19
N ALA A 39 -39.08 -42.15 -9.95
CA ALA A 39 -39.90 -42.29 -8.74
C ALA A 39 -39.34 -41.52 -7.55
N LEU A 40 -40.20 -41.21 -6.58
CA LEU A 40 -39.77 -40.70 -5.27
C LEU A 40 -39.04 -41.81 -4.50
N GLY A 41 -37.81 -41.56 -4.10
CA GLY A 41 -37.01 -42.46 -3.29
C GLY A 41 -36.03 -41.71 -2.39
N THR A 42 -35.16 -42.45 -1.71
CA THR A 42 -34.09 -41.91 -0.85
C THR A 42 -33.04 -41.11 -1.62
N GLY A 43 -32.90 -41.34 -2.93
CA GLY A 43 -32.04 -40.56 -3.82
C GLY A 43 -32.68 -39.29 -4.40
N THR A 44 -33.98 -39.03 -4.16
CA THR A 44 -34.66 -37.86 -4.73
C THR A 44 -34.21 -36.59 -4.02
N TRP A 45 -33.54 -35.70 -4.75
CA TRP A 45 -33.04 -34.46 -4.21
C TRP A 45 -33.89 -33.25 -4.58
N GLY A 46 -34.51 -33.24 -5.77
CA GLY A 46 -35.34 -32.12 -6.20
C GLY A 46 -36.15 -32.37 -7.47
N VAL A 47 -36.59 -31.28 -8.09
CA VAL A 47 -37.27 -31.26 -9.39
C VAL A 47 -36.50 -30.36 -10.38
N ASN A 48 -36.65 -30.61 -11.67
CA ASN A 48 -36.06 -29.78 -12.72
C ASN A 48 -36.64 -28.34 -12.71
N TYR A 49 -35.93 -27.42 -13.36
CA TYR A 49 -36.30 -26.00 -13.37
C TYR A 49 -37.68 -25.76 -13.96
N THR A 50 -38.05 -26.45 -15.03
CA THR A 50 -39.34 -26.26 -15.71
C THR A 50 -40.53 -26.69 -14.87
N THR A 51 -40.44 -27.83 -14.16
CA THR A 51 -41.44 -28.22 -13.16
C THR A 51 -41.47 -27.24 -11.99
N CYS A 52 -40.30 -26.82 -11.50
CA CYS A 52 -40.21 -25.86 -10.40
C CYS A 52 -40.89 -24.52 -10.74
N GLU A 53 -40.61 -23.94 -11.91
CA GLU A 53 -41.21 -22.67 -12.34
C GLU A 53 -42.72 -22.81 -12.55
N LYS A 54 -43.17 -23.90 -13.16
CA LYS A 54 -44.59 -24.13 -13.45
C LYS A 54 -45.44 -24.21 -12.18
N TYR A 55 -44.96 -24.90 -11.15
CA TYR A 55 -45.74 -25.15 -9.93
C TYR A 55 -45.37 -24.23 -8.77
N CYS A 56 -44.11 -23.83 -8.65
CA CYS A 56 -43.57 -23.02 -7.56
C CYS A 56 -43.10 -21.63 -7.99
N GLY A 57 -43.33 -21.20 -9.23
CA GLY A 57 -42.94 -19.88 -9.72
C GLY A 57 -43.53 -18.72 -8.90
N PHE A 58 -42.98 -17.52 -9.10
CA PHE A 58 -43.40 -16.32 -8.35
C PHE A 58 -44.87 -15.93 -8.55
N SER A 59 -45.53 -16.44 -9.60
CA SER A 59 -46.98 -16.33 -9.80
C SER A 59 -47.79 -17.12 -8.77
N ASN A 60 -47.26 -18.25 -8.29
CA ASN A 60 -47.95 -19.18 -7.38
C ASN A 60 -47.48 -18.99 -5.93
N ILE A 61 -46.24 -18.57 -5.73
CA ILE A 61 -45.68 -18.26 -4.40
C ILE A 61 -45.17 -16.81 -4.41
N PRO A 62 -45.97 -15.83 -3.95
CA PRO A 62 -45.58 -14.43 -3.96
C PRO A 62 -44.36 -14.18 -3.05
N VAL A 63 -43.39 -13.40 -3.54
CA VAL A 63 -42.17 -13.05 -2.82
C VAL A 63 -42.47 -12.39 -1.47
N ALA A 64 -43.50 -11.53 -1.43
CA ALA A 64 -43.95 -10.84 -0.21
C ALA A 64 -44.30 -11.81 0.94
N ASN A 65 -44.82 -13.01 0.63
CA ASN A 65 -45.18 -14.03 1.63
C ASN A 65 -44.00 -14.93 2.04
N THR A 66 -42.80 -14.65 1.54
CA THR A 66 -41.58 -15.45 1.76
C THR A 66 -40.41 -14.62 2.30
N PHE A 67 -40.45 -13.29 2.16
CA PHE A 67 -39.48 -12.40 2.78
C PHE A 67 -39.70 -12.34 4.30
N ASN A 68 -38.67 -12.70 5.06
CA ASN A 68 -38.67 -12.59 6.52
C ASN A 68 -37.65 -11.53 6.94
N PHE A 69 -38.15 -10.36 7.38
CA PHE A 69 -37.29 -9.26 7.82
C PHE A 69 -36.43 -9.64 9.02
N ALA A 70 -36.93 -10.47 9.94
CA ALA A 70 -36.16 -10.91 11.10
C ALA A 70 -34.96 -11.79 10.68
N THR A 71 -35.14 -12.70 9.71
CA THR A 71 -34.04 -13.49 9.15
C THR A 71 -33.04 -12.60 8.39
N PHE A 72 -33.52 -11.62 7.63
CA PHE A 72 -32.66 -10.65 6.94
C PHE A 72 -31.86 -9.81 7.94
N ALA A 73 -32.51 -9.21 8.94
CA ALA A 73 -31.87 -8.37 9.94
C ALA A 73 -30.88 -9.17 10.80
N ALA A 74 -31.24 -10.39 11.23
CA ALA A 74 -30.32 -11.28 11.95
C ALA A 74 -29.08 -11.62 11.11
N ALA A 75 -29.25 -11.88 9.81
CA ALA A 75 -28.13 -12.09 8.90
C ALA A 75 -27.27 -10.83 8.70
N MET A 76 -27.88 -9.66 8.52
CA MET A 76 -27.16 -8.39 8.41
C MET A 76 -26.34 -8.09 9.68
N THR A 77 -26.91 -8.25 10.87
CA THR A 77 -26.19 -7.96 12.12
C THR A 77 -25.08 -8.96 12.40
N SER A 78 -25.30 -10.24 12.07
CA SER A 78 -24.30 -11.30 12.34
C SER A 78 -23.15 -11.30 11.34
N TYR A 79 -23.39 -10.86 10.11
CA TYR A 79 -22.45 -11.05 9.00
C TYR A 79 -22.02 -9.79 8.27
N PHE A 80 -22.61 -8.62 8.54
CA PHE A 80 -22.16 -7.35 7.94
C PHE A 80 -21.55 -6.42 8.99
N LEU A 81 -22.17 -6.34 10.17
CA LEU A 81 -21.73 -5.44 11.25
C LEU A 81 -20.28 -5.70 11.71
N PRO A 82 -19.82 -6.95 11.91
CA PRO A 82 -18.44 -7.21 12.34
C PRO A 82 -17.40 -6.76 11.31
N TRP A 83 -17.72 -6.90 10.02
CA TRP A 83 -16.83 -6.47 8.94
C TRP A 83 -16.84 -4.96 8.79
N LEU A 84 -18.00 -4.32 8.97
CA LEU A 84 -18.07 -2.85 9.00
C LEU A 84 -17.21 -2.30 10.14
N ALA A 85 -17.25 -2.93 11.32
CA ALA A 85 -16.39 -2.57 12.44
C ALA A 85 -14.88 -2.74 12.14
N LEU A 86 -14.48 -3.81 11.45
CA LEU A 86 -13.08 -4.02 11.03
C LEU A 86 -12.66 -3.03 9.94
N THR A 87 -13.54 -2.71 8.98
CA THR A 87 -13.25 -1.72 7.94
C THR A 87 -13.10 -0.32 8.52
N ALA A 88 -13.85 0.04 9.56
CA ALA A 88 -13.70 1.30 10.27
C ALA A 88 -12.35 1.42 11.03
N GLN A 89 -11.64 0.31 11.23
CA GLN A 89 -10.32 0.28 11.87
C GLN A 89 -9.17 0.44 10.85
N LEU A 90 -9.47 0.40 9.55
CA LEU A 90 -8.45 0.59 8.53
C LEU A 90 -7.94 2.04 8.55
N PRO A 91 -6.62 2.24 8.43
CA PRO A 91 -6.05 3.56 8.25
C PRO A 91 -6.37 4.07 6.84
N PHE A 92 -7.09 5.18 6.74
CA PHE A 92 -7.33 5.83 5.45
C PHE A 92 -6.45 7.06 5.22
N GLU A 93 -6.05 7.77 6.30
CA GLU A 93 -5.06 8.87 6.28
C GLU A 93 -5.17 9.84 5.09
N ASN A 94 -6.41 10.19 4.71
CA ASN A 94 -6.68 11.02 3.55
C ASN A 94 -6.89 12.48 3.93
N ALA A 95 -6.62 13.39 2.98
CA ALA A 95 -6.72 14.84 3.17
C ALA A 95 -8.17 15.33 3.44
N GLY A 96 -9.20 14.57 3.04
CA GLY A 96 -10.60 14.96 3.22
C GLY A 96 -11.62 13.80 3.24
N PRO A 97 -12.90 14.10 3.49
CA PRO A 97 -13.97 13.10 3.61
C PRO A 97 -14.27 12.36 2.29
N SER A 98 -14.19 13.06 1.16
CA SER A 98 -14.39 12.48 -0.18
C SER A 98 -13.30 11.47 -0.51
N GLU A 99 -12.05 11.82 -0.26
CA GLU A 99 -10.87 10.98 -0.51
C GLU A 99 -10.89 9.78 0.44
N THR A 100 -11.31 9.98 1.69
CA THR A 100 -11.54 8.90 2.66
C THR A 100 -12.59 7.91 2.16
N PHE A 101 -13.69 8.40 1.58
CA PHE A 101 -14.72 7.54 1.03
C PHE A 101 -14.22 6.74 -0.18
N VAL A 102 -13.48 7.39 -1.09
CA VAL A 102 -12.86 6.69 -2.23
C VAL A 102 -11.85 5.66 -1.76
N GLY A 103 -11.00 5.99 -0.79
CA GLY A 103 -10.04 5.07 -0.17
C GLY A 103 -10.75 3.88 0.50
N LEU A 104 -11.88 4.09 1.16
CA LEU A 104 -12.74 3.05 1.72
C LEU A 104 -13.30 2.13 0.61
N CYS A 105 -13.81 2.72 -0.47
CA CYS A 105 -14.31 1.97 -1.62
C CYS A 105 -13.21 1.15 -2.30
N LEU A 106 -12.00 1.68 -2.42
CA LEU A 106 -10.84 0.96 -2.99
C LEU A 106 -10.37 -0.17 -2.06
N ALA A 107 -10.33 0.08 -0.75
CA ALA A 107 -9.95 -0.90 0.26
C ALA A 107 -10.92 -2.09 0.34
N ILE A 108 -12.23 -1.80 0.41
CA ILE A 108 -13.27 -2.84 0.53
C ILE A 108 -13.57 -3.48 -0.82
N GLY A 109 -13.54 -2.68 -1.89
CA GLY A 109 -13.88 -3.12 -3.23
C GLY A 109 -12.86 -4.07 -3.84
N SER A 110 -11.62 -4.10 -3.34
CA SER A 110 -10.59 -5.01 -3.83
C SER A 110 -9.68 -5.52 -2.70
N PRO A 111 -9.96 -6.72 -2.16
CA PRO A 111 -9.07 -7.40 -1.22
C PRO A 111 -7.65 -7.53 -1.79
N ALA A 112 -7.53 -7.83 -3.09
CA ALA A 112 -6.25 -7.92 -3.78
C ALA A 112 -5.47 -6.59 -3.73
N LEU A 113 -6.11 -5.45 -3.97
CA LEU A 113 -5.44 -4.13 -3.99
C LEU A 113 -4.89 -3.76 -2.61
N ILE A 114 -5.73 -3.82 -1.57
CA ILE A 114 -5.30 -3.46 -0.23
C ILE A 114 -4.26 -4.44 0.33
N THR A 115 -4.38 -5.73 -0.01
CA THR A 115 -3.35 -6.74 0.33
C THR A 115 -2.04 -6.45 -0.39
N TYR A 116 -2.10 -6.14 -1.68
CA TYR A 116 -0.92 -5.81 -2.47
C TYR A 116 -0.20 -4.57 -1.90
N SER A 117 -0.95 -3.50 -1.61
CA SER A 117 -0.41 -2.28 -1.01
C SER A 117 0.25 -2.53 0.34
N LEU A 118 -0.40 -3.35 1.20
CA LEU A 118 0.15 -3.75 2.50
C LEU A 118 1.43 -4.57 2.33
N ALA A 119 1.37 -5.65 1.56
CA ALA A 119 2.50 -6.56 1.37
C ALA A 119 3.70 -5.79 0.80
N LEU A 120 3.47 -4.92 -0.18
CA LEU A 120 4.51 -4.05 -0.73
C LEU A 120 5.10 -3.13 0.34
N THR A 121 4.28 -2.51 1.19
CA THR A 121 4.74 -1.65 2.30
C THR A 121 5.65 -2.43 3.26
N LEU A 122 5.29 -3.67 3.59
CA LEU A 122 6.05 -4.55 4.47
C LEU A 122 7.38 -4.98 3.83
N PHE A 123 7.36 -5.37 2.55
CA PHE A 123 8.56 -5.79 1.84
C PHE A 123 9.52 -4.63 1.59
N ASN A 124 9.01 -3.45 1.22
CA ASN A 124 9.79 -2.22 1.12
C ASN A 124 10.45 -1.85 2.46
N ARG A 125 9.68 -1.89 3.55
CA ARG A 125 10.21 -1.71 4.92
C ARG A 125 11.32 -2.70 5.24
N SER A 126 11.11 -3.99 4.99
CA SER A 126 12.11 -5.04 5.27
C SER A 126 13.41 -4.78 4.49
N TRP A 127 13.32 -4.46 3.20
CA TRP A 127 14.45 -4.16 2.36
C TRP A 127 15.21 -2.92 2.83
N ALA A 128 14.51 -1.84 3.22
CA ALA A 128 15.15 -0.61 3.67
C ALA A 128 15.91 -0.86 4.98
N VAL A 129 15.28 -1.55 5.94
CA VAL A 129 15.89 -1.93 7.21
C VAL A 129 17.12 -2.81 6.99
N ASP A 130 17.03 -3.83 6.15
CA ASP A 130 18.13 -4.75 5.91
C ASP A 130 19.28 -4.08 5.13
N THR A 131 18.98 -3.18 4.21
CA THR A 131 20.00 -2.43 3.47
C THR A 131 20.75 -1.47 4.40
N VAL A 132 20.04 -0.67 5.19
CA VAL A 132 20.67 0.22 6.18
C VAL A 132 21.44 -0.60 7.22
N ARG A 133 20.89 -1.71 7.71
CA ARG A 133 21.59 -2.58 8.66
C ARG A 133 22.92 -3.11 8.08
N ARG A 134 22.94 -3.52 6.81
CA ARG A 134 24.17 -3.95 6.11
C ARG A 134 25.21 -2.83 6.03
N ILE A 135 24.79 -1.62 5.68
CA ILE A 135 25.66 -0.44 5.62
C ILE A 135 26.25 -0.12 7.00
N LEU A 136 25.40 -0.09 8.04
CA LEU A 136 25.82 0.15 9.43
C LEU A 136 26.78 -0.94 9.95
N HIS A 137 26.63 -2.19 9.52
CA HIS A 137 27.58 -3.24 9.88
C HIS A 137 28.92 -3.07 9.17
N ARG A 138 28.93 -2.56 7.93
CA ARG A 138 30.15 -2.25 7.19
C ARG A 138 30.87 -1.05 7.80
N SER A 139 30.15 0.02 8.14
CA SER A 139 30.73 1.24 8.71
C SER A 139 31.47 0.99 10.02
N ARG A 140 30.97 0.08 10.86
CA ARG A 140 31.62 -0.31 12.12
C ARG A 140 32.99 -0.99 11.94
N ARG A 141 33.32 -1.46 10.74
CA ARG A 141 34.64 -2.07 10.47
C ARG A 141 35.70 -1.02 10.13
N TYR A 142 35.30 0.22 9.86
CA TYR A 142 36.25 1.30 9.64
C TYR A 142 36.89 1.67 10.99
N ASN A 143 38.18 1.35 11.14
CA ASN A 143 38.99 1.76 12.27
C ASN A 143 39.81 2.98 11.82
N GLY A 144 39.54 4.16 12.39
CA GLY A 144 40.26 5.37 12.02
C GLY A 144 39.92 6.57 12.90
N GLU A 145 40.67 7.66 12.71
CA GLU A 145 40.51 8.93 13.43
C GLU A 145 39.11 9.56 13.24
N ALA A 146 38.39 9.20 12.16
CA ALA A 146 37.06 9.69 11.84
C ALA A 146 35.90 8.93 12.53
N ALA A 147 36.16 8.11 13.55
CA ALA A 147 35.14 7.28 14.20
C ALA A 147 33.95 8.09 14.79
N ALA A 148 34.21 9.29 15.29
CA ALA A 148 33.15 10.18 15.80
C ALA A 148 32.22 10.65 14.68
N GLU A 149 32.77 11.11 13.56
CA GLU A 149 32.01 11.55 12.39
C GLU A 149 31.19 10.42 11.76
N ILE A 150 31.76 9.21 11.70
CA ILE A 150 31.03 8.00 11.25
C ILE A 150 29.79 7.79 12.11
N ARG A 151 29.91 7.90 13.45
CA ARG A 151 28.77 7.73 14.37
C ARG A 151 27.68 8.77 14.13
N HIS A 152 28.03 10.02 13.82
CA HIS A 152 27.06 11.05 13.47
C HIS A 152 26.29 10.71 12.19
N ILE A 153 27.01 10.28 11.13
CA ILE A 153 26.38 9.82 9.88
C ILE A 153 25.48 8.59 10.13
N GLU A 154 25.90 7.64 10.96
CA GLU A 154 25.07 6.47 11.31
C GLU A 154 23.75 6.87 11.99
N VAL A 155 23.76 7.90 12.83
CA VAL A 155 22.54 8.43 13.46
C VAL A 155 21.63 9.06 12.41
N ARG A 156 22.18 9.88 11.50
CA ARG A 156 21.43 10.49 10.40
C ARG A 156 20.81 9.44 9.48
N LEU A 157 21.57 8.41 9.12
CA LEU A 157 21.07 7.29 8.32
C LEU A 157 19.92 6.54 9.01
N LYS A 158 19.96 6.38 10.35
CA LYS A 158 18.84 5.79 11.11
C LYS A 158 17.62 6.71 11.16
N SER A 159 17.83 8.03 11.26
CA SER A 159 16.73 9.01 11.15
C SER A 159 16.10 8.97 9.77
N PHE A 160 16.91 8.91 8.71
CA PHE A 160 16.43 8.73 7.35
C PHE A 160 15.66 7.42 7.17
N LEU A 161 16.15 6.30 7.73
CA LEU A 161 15.42 5.02 7.69
C LEU A 161 14.02 5.15 8.30
N CYS A 162 13.89 5.90 9.39
CA CYS A 162 12.59 6.17 10.01
C CYS A 162 11.66 6.95 9.04
N LEU A 163 12.18 8.01 8.40
CA LEU A 163 11.44 8.76 7.38
C LEU A 163 11.06 7.87 6.19
N ALA A 164 11.98 7.08 5.66
CA ALA A 164 11.76 6.24 4.50
C ALA A 164 10.71 5.16 4.76
N VAL A 165 10.66 4.59 5.96
CA VAL A 165 9.69 3.56 6.33
C VAL A 165 8.30 4.16 6.54
N GLU A 166 8.19 5.23 7.33
CA GLU A 166 6.90 5.83 7.69
C GLU A 166 6.33 6.70 6.55
N GLY A 167 7.20 7.32 5.77
CA GLY A 167 6.87 8.17 4.62
C GLY A 167 6.47 7.43 3.36
N GLN A 168 6.34 6.10 3.37
CA GLN A 168 5.81 5.31 2.23
C GLN A 168 4.40 5.73 1.81
N GLN A 169 3.65 6.30 2.76
CA GLN A 169 2.26 6.72 2.58
C GLN A 169 2.10 8.15 2.08
N VAL A 170 3.22 8.84 1.88
CA VAL A 170 3.27 10.26 1.52
C VAL A 170 4.09 10.38 0.23
N PRO A 171 3.72 11.27 -0.71
CA PRO A 171 4.48 11.46 -1.94
C PRO A 171 5.79 12.22 -1.67
N LEU A 172 6.79 11.52 -1.12
CA LEU A 172 8.11 12.08 -0.84
C LEU A 172 8.90 12.32 -2.12
N ARG A 173 9.60 13.45 -2.15
CA ARG A 173 10.48 13.88 -3.25
C ARG A 173 11.81 14.40 -2.71
N ALA A 174 12.83 14.33 -3.56
CA ALA A 174 14.14 14.89 -3.30
C ALA A 174 14.56 15.82 -4.43
N THR A 175 15.29 16.88 -4.11
CA THR A 175 15.87 17.83 -5.08
C THR A 175 17.32 18.04 -4.76
N VAL A 176 18.10 18.25 -5.80
CA VAL A 176 19.50 18.68 -5.67
C VAL A 176 19.63 20.18 -5.99
N VAL A 177 18.52 20.84 -6.32
CA VAL A 177 18.46 22.29 -6.52
C VAL A 177 19.04 23.00 -5.28
N HIS A 178 19.97 23.92 -5.53
CA HIS A 178 20.70 24.68 -4.50
C HIS A 178 21.50 23.83 -3.49
N HIS A 179 21.77 22.55 -3.78
CA HIS A 179 22.58 21.64 -2.95
C HIS A 179 22.04 21.41 -1.52
N TRP A 180 20.75 21.64 -1.30
CA TRP A 180 20.11 21.40 -0.01
C TRP A 180 20.23 19.95 0.45
N LEU A 181 20.05 18.99 -0.48
CA LEU A 181 20.11 17.57 -0.17
C LEU A 181 21.54 17.09 0.19
N SER A 182 22.57 17.55 -0.53
CA SER A 182 23.95 17.17 -0.20
C SER A 182 24.39 17.75 1.14
N SER A 183 24.02 19.01 1.42
CA SER A 183 24.23 19.64 2.74
C SER A 183 23.55 18.85 3.86
N LEU A 184 22.31 18.41 3.65
CA LEU A 184 21.54 17.61 4.62
C LEU A 184 22.24 16.30 4.99
N ILE A 185 22.86 15.65 4.00
CA ILE A 185 23.48 14.33 4.14
C ILE A 185 24.88 14.43 4.74
N VAL A 186 25.69 15.40 4.30
CA VAL A 186 27.13 15.50 4.64
C VAL A 186 27.35 16.39 5.87
N SER A 187 26.77 17.59 5.89
CA SER A 187 27.10 18.62 6.90
C SER A 187 26.73 18.20 8.33
N PRO A 188 27.65 18.28 9.31
CA PRO A 188 27.39 17.91 10.71
C PRO A 188 26.38 18.86 11.38
N LEU A 189 26.22 20.09 10.87
CA LEU A 189 25.27 21.09 11.41
C LEU A 189 23.81 20.63 11.28
N ASN A 190 23.51 19.73 10.34
CA ASN A 190 22.17 19.18 10.15
C ASN A 190 21.84 18.00 11.08
N GLN A 191 22.70 17.70 12.06
CA GLN A 191 22.48 16.61 13.00
C GLN A 191 21.20 16.81 13.82
N GLU A 192 20.98 18.03 14.35
CA GLU A 192 19.80 18.35 15.17
C GLU A 192 18.51 18.24 14.36
N TRP A 193 18.55 18.68 13.09
CA TRP A 193 17.44 18.56 12.17
C TRP A 193 17.00 17.09 11.97
N TRP A 194 17.96 16.18 11.73
CA TRP A 194 17.66 14.75 11.57
C TRP A 194 17.13 14.10 12.85
N THR A 195 17.61 14.50 14.03
CA THR A 195 17.10 13.97 15.31
C THR A 195 15.69 14.49 15.60
N ALA A 196 15.45 15.78 15.40
CA ALA A 196 14.13 16.39 15.58
C ALA A 196 13.10 15.78 14.63
N LEU A 197 13.45 15.61 13.34
CA LEU A 197 12.58 14.95 12.37
C LEU A 197 12.18 13.53 12.82
N ARG A 198 13.15 12.74 13.25
CA ARG A 198 12.91 11.38 13.75
C ARG A 198 12.00 11.40 14.98
N ASP A 199 12.22 12.31 15.91
CA ASP A 199 11.43 12.41 17.13
C ASP A 199 9.99 12.84 16.81
N HIS A 200 9.79 13.81 15.91
CA HIS A 200 8.46 14.21 15.45
C HIS A 200 7.70 13.05 14.80
N ILE A 201 8.34 12.28 13.91
CA ILE A 201 7.73 11.12 13.25
C ILE A 201 7.45 9.99 14.25
N THR A 202 8.37 9.73 15.18
CA THR A 202 8.19 8.66 16.17
C THR A 202 7.07 9.01 17.15
N ASN A 203 6.95 10.28 17.52
CA ASN A 203 5.90 10.78 18.42
C ASN A 203 4.54 10.90 17.73
N SER A 204 4.51 11.12 16.41
CA SER A 204 3.25 11.17 15.65
C SER A 204 2.61 9.78 15.47
N ARG A 205 3.38 8.71 15.66
CA ARG A 205 2.90 7.33 15.47
C ARG A 205 1.88 6.93 16.52
N ARG A 206 0.70 6.53 16.07
CA ARG A 206 -0.37 5.97 16.90
C ARG A 206 0.06 4.60 17.42
N ARG A 207 0.01 4.45 18.75
CA ARG A 207 0.20 3.15 19.40
C ARG A 207 -1.07 2.31 19.28
N PRO A 208 -0.97 1.00 19.01
CA PRO A 208 -2.15 0.16 18.92
C PRO A 208 -2.87 0.10 20.27
N SER A 209 -4.17 0.33 20.29
CA SER A 209 -4.96 0.31 21.52
C SER A 209 -5.15 -1.12 22.04
N LEU A 210 -5.32 -1.28 23.35
CA LEU A 210 -5.66 -2.59 23.94
C LEU A 210 -7.03 -3.09 23.46
N SER A 211 -7.99 -2.18 23.26
CA SER A 211 -9.32 -2.52 22.72
C SER A 211 -9.26 -3.12 21.31
N PHE A 212 -8.34 -2.64 20.48
CA PHE A 212 -8.13 -3.17 19.14
C PHE A 212 -7.62 -4.62 19.18
N HIS A 213 -6.60 -4.90 20.01
CA HIS A 213 -6.07 -6.26 20.16
C HIS A 213 -7.16 -7.24 20.63
N ALA A 214 -8.02 -6.81 21.56
CA ALA A 214 -9.17 -7.60 22.00
C ALA A 214 -10.16 -7.85 20.86
N GLN A 215 -10.46 -6.84 20.05
CA GLN A 215 -11.38 -6.97 18.91
C GLN A 215 -10.88 -7.94 17.83
N ILE A 216 -9.59 -7.85 17.44
CA ILE A 216 -9.01 -8.79 16.47
C ILE A 216 -8.95 -10.20 17.03
N SER A 217 -8.54 -10.35 18.30
CA SER A 217 -8.50 -11.67 18.94
C SER A 217 -9.89 -12.30 19.00
N LEU A 218 -10.90 -11.53 19.39
CA LEU A 218 -12.29 -11.98 19.42
C LEU A 218 -12.79 -12.35 18.01
N ALA A 219 -12.51 -11.52 17.01
CA ALA A 219 -12.88 -11.79 15.62
C ALA A 219 -12.24 -13.11 15.12
N GLY A 220 -10.97 -13.34 15.45
CA GLY A 220 -10.27 -14.59 15.15
C GLY A 220 -10.91 -15.79 15.86
N CYS A 221 -11.21 -15.69 17.16
CA CYS A 221 -11.87 -16.75 17.93
C CYS A 221 -13.27 -17.07 17.39
N VAL A 222 -14.08 -16.04 17.10
CA VAL A 222 -15.42 -16.21 16.52
C VAL A 222 -15.34 -16.89 15.16
N TRP A 223 -14.35 -16.54 14.33
CA TRP A 223 -14.15 -17.19 13.05
C TRP A 223 -13.76 -18.67 13.18
N LEU A 224 -12.86 -19.00 14.11
CA LEU A 224 -12.49 -20.39 14.40
C LEU A 224 -13.71 -21.22 14.85
N PHE A 225 -14.54 -20.69 15.75
CA PHE A 225 -15.79 -21.35 16.14
C PHE A 225 -16.78 -21.47 14.98
N THR A 226 -16.82 -20.50 14.08
CA THR A 226 -17.64 -20.53 12.87
C THR A 226 -17.19 -21.66 11.92
N ILE A 227 -15.89 -21.87 11.73
CA ILE A 227 -15.39 -23.02 10.95
C ILE A 227 -15.70 -24.33 11.63
N ILE A 228 -15.44 -24.46 12.94
CA ILE A 228 -15.64 -25.72 13.67
C ILE A 228 -17.10 -26.14 13.63
N SER A 229 -18.02 -25.22 13.95
CA SER A 229 -19.46 -25.46 13.83
C SER A 229 -19.88 -25.71 12.39
N GLY A 230 -19.26 -25.01 11.44
CA GLY A 230 -19.51 -25.19 10.03
C GLY A 230 -19.14 -26.58 9.53
N VAL A 231 -17.98 -27.11 9.90
CA VAL A 231 -17.53 -28.48 9.54
C VAL A 231 -18.42 -29.53 10.19
N GLN A 232 -18.92 -29.28 11.41
CA GLN A 232 -19.84 -30.19 12.10
C GLN A 232 -21.25 -30.23 11.49
N VAL A 233 -21.69 -29.16 10.81
CA VAL A 233 -23.07 -29.00 10.28
C VAL A 233 -23.15 -28.98 8.74
N ALA A 234 -22.03 -28.80 8.03
CA ALA A 234 -21.94 -28.69 6.56
C ALA A 234 -22.33 -29.96 5.80
N VAL A 235 -22.64 -31.04 6.49
CA VAL A 235 -23.15 -32.27 5.86
C VAL A 235 -24.68 -32.20 5.60
N GLY A 236 -25.42 -31.17 6.06
CA GLY A 236 -26.90 -31.18 5.91
C GLY A 236 -27.64 -29.86 5.65
N ALA A 237 -27.18 -28.68 6.09
CA ALA A 237 -28.02 -27.47 6.10
C ALA A 237 -27.58 -26.36 5.12
N ILE A 238 -28.46 -26.02 4.17
CA ILE A 238 -28.24 -25.02 3.10
C ILE A 238 -27.97 -23.62 3.66
N THR A 239 -28.72 -23.19 4.68
CA THR A 239 -28.56 -21.87 5.31
C THR A 239 -27.19 -21.74 5.97
N THR A 240 -26.79 -22.72 6.79
CA THR A 240 -25.48 -22.74 7.45
C THR A 240 -24.33 -22.64 6.45
N ALA A 241 -24.39 -23.38 5.34
CA ALA A 241 -23.36 -23.32 4.31
C ALA A 241 -23.32 -21.97 3.56
N ILE A 242 -24.47 -21.35 3.29
CA ILE A 242 -24.53 -19.98 2.72
C ILE A 242 -23.89 -18.98 3.70
N HIS A 243 -24.18 -19.13 4.99
CA HIS A 243 -23.62 -18.27 6.02
C HIS A 243 -22.10 -18.41 6.12
N LEU A 244 -21.59 -19.64 6.06
CA LEU A 244 -20.15 -19.93 6.00
C LEU A 244 -19.48 -19.37 4.75
N ALA A 245 -20.08 -19.54 3.58
CA ALA A 245 -19.54 -19.00 2.34
C ALA A 245 -19.46 -17.47 2.36
N THR A 246 -20.52 -16.83 2.88
CA THR A 246 -20.59 -15.36 2.98
C THR A 246 -19.60 -14.81 3.99
N SER A 247 -19.43 -15.45 5.16
CA SER A 247 -18.44 -15.00 6.15
C SER A 247 -17.00 -15.23 5.67
N THR A 248 -16.75 -16.32 4.96
CA THR A 248 -15.42 -16.65 4.40
C THR A 248 -14.90 -15.58 3.42
N LEU A 249 -15.80 -14.89 2.69
CA LEU A 249 -15.44 -13.82 1.77
C LEU A 249 -14.79 -12.61 2.42
N TRP A 250 -14.97 -12.41 3.73
CA TRP A 250 -14.50 -11.22 4.43
C TRP A 250 -13.35 -11.51 5.40
N VAL A 251 -12.97 -12.78 5.57
CA VAL A 251 -11.92 -13.22 6.51
C VAL A 251 -10.59 -12.53 6.27
N TRP A 252 -10.30 -12.18 5.02
CA TRP A 252 -9.10 -11.44 4.65
C TRP A 252 -8.98 -10.09 5.39
N LEU A 253 -10.08 -9.49 5.87
CA LEU A 253 -10.04 -8.26 6.67
C LEU A 253 -9.23 -8.43 7.97
N ILE A 254 -9.22 -9.62 8.57
CA ILE A 254 -8.48 -9.88 9.82
C ILE A 254 -6.95 -9.70 9.61
N PRO A 255 -6.28 -10.45 8.71
CA PRO A 255 -4.84 -10.25 8.49
C PRO A 255 -4.52 -8.88 7.90
N ILE A 256 -5.41 -8.26 7.13
CA ILE A 256 -5.19 -6.91 6.58
C ILE A 256 -5.24 -5.82 7.64
N THR A 257 -6.27 -5.81 8.49
CA THR A 257 -6.36 -4.85 9.61
C THR A 257 -5.19 -5.01 10.57
N TRP A 258 -4.82 -6.25 10.90
CA TRP A 258 -3.65 -6.53 11.73
C TRP A 258 -2.34 -6.07 11.08
N GLY A 259 -2.15 -6.38 9.80
CA GLY A 259 -0.93 -6.06 9.08
C GLY A 259 -0.69 -4.55 8.93
N TRP A 260 -1.74 -3.76 8.68
CA TRP A 260 -1.61 -2.29 8.61
C TRP A 260 -1.20 -1.67 9.95
N ILE A 261 -1.64 -2.25 11.07
CA ILE A 261 -1.22 -1.80 12.39
C ILE A 261 0.22 -2.18 12.68
N TRP A 262 0.67 -3.36 12.24
CA TRP A 262 2.07 -3.73 12.32
C TRP A 262 2.95 -2.82 11.46
N ALA A 263 2.48 -2.45 10.26
CA ALA A 263 3.16 -1.50 9.38
C ALA A 263 3.34 -0.12 10.05
N GLY A 264 2.46 0.25 10.99
CA GLY A 264 2.61 1.44 11.83
C GLY A 264 2.10 2.73 11.21
N THR A 265 1.25 2.61 10.20
CA THR A 265 0.86 3.64 9.25
C THR A 265 -0.23 4.59 9.76
N GLN A 266 -0.25 4.91 11.06
CA GLN A 266 -1.32 5.70 11.67
C GLN A 266 -0.75 6.90 12.43
N TYR A 267 -1.16 8.12 12.07
CA TYR A 267 -0.93 9.34 12.82
C TYR A 267 -1.93 9.47 13.97
N ASP A 268 -1.47 9.98 15.13
CA ASP A 268 -2.39 10.36 16.21
C ASP A 268 -3.16 11.64 15.83
N LYS A 269 -4.39 11.79 16.34
CA LYS A 269 -5.25 12.93 16.00
C LYS A 269 -4.63 14.22 16.54
N GLY A 270 -4.28 15.15 15.64
CA GLY A 270 -3.60 16.40 15.97
C GLY A 270 -2.07 16.30 16.02
N SER A 271 -1.50 15.15 15.64
CA SER A 271 -0.05 15.00 15.49
C SER A 271 0.50 15.71 14.24
N VAL A 272 1.81 15.92 14.23
CA VAL A 272 2.52 16.61 13.14
C VAL A 272 2.61 15.68 11.94
N THR A 273 2.06 16.10 10.79
CA THR A 273 2.18 15.37 9.52
C THR A 273 3.63 15.37 9.04
N VAL A 274 4.02 14.40 8.21
CA VAL A 274 5.41 14.32 7.67
C VAL A 274 5.83 15.62 6.98
N SER A 275 4.92 16.25 6.21
CA SER A 275 5.22 17.55 5.58
C SER A 275 5.56 18.63 6.61
N LYS A 276 4.82 18.70 7.72
CA LYS A 276 5.09 19.66 8.79
C LYS A 276 6.34 19.29 9.58
N ALA A 277 6.63 18.00 9.75
CA ALA A 277 7.82 17.53 10.44
C ALA A 277 9.11 17.89 9.69
N LEU A 278 9.09 17.85 8.35
CA LEU A 278 10.21 18.29 7.50
C LEU A 278 10.51 19.80 7.65
N GLN A 279 9.46 20.60 7.84
CA GLN A 279 9.54 22.06 7.96
C GLN A 279 9.66 22.56 9.42
N ALA A 280 9.65 21.66 10.40
CA ALA A 280 9.61 22.03 11.82
C ALA A 280 10.89 22.70 12.32
N VAL A 281 12.03 22.33 11.74
CA VAL A 281 13.36 22.84 12.11
C VAL A 281 14.05 23.35 10.85
N MET A 282 14.74 24.49 10.97
CA MET A 282 15.53 25.04 9.86
C MET A 282 16.72 24.12 9.58
N ALA A 283 16.96 23.85 8.30
CA ALA A 283 18.14 23.11 7.87
C ALA A 283 19.23 24.10 7.45
N HIS A 284 20.47 23.66 7.59
CA HIS A 284 21.63 24.43 7.19
C HIS A 284 22.02 24.11 5.75
N ARG A 285 22.28 25.16 4.97
CA ARG A 285 22.76 25.07 3.60
C ARG A 285 24.25 25.38 3.56
N THR A 286 25.04 24.47 3.00
CA THR A 286 26.44 24.75 2.68
C THR A 286 26.54 25.88 1.66
N PRO A 287 27.45 26.84 1.87
CA PRO A 287 27.56 28.00 1.01
C PRO A 287 28.01 27.61 -0.39
N PRO A 288 27.58 28.34 -1.44
CA PRO A 288 27.98 28.07 -2.81
C PRO A 288 29.45 28.41 -3.06
N ALA A 289 29.97 29.44 -2.39
CA ALA A 289 31.37 29.83 -2.42
C ALA A 289 32.01 29.80 -1.02
N PRO A 290 33.35 29.72 -0.89
CA PRO A 290 34.05 29.68 0.39
C PRO A 290 33.83 30.93 1.26
N ASP A 291 33.61 32.08 0.61
CA ASP A 291 33.50 33.39 1.27
C ASP A 291 32.05 33.73 1.68
N ASP A 292 31.08 32.93 1.25
CA ASP A 292 29.67 33.16 1.57
C ASP A 292 29.32 32.57 2.96
N PRO A 293 28.52 33.29 3.77
CA PRO A 293 28.06 32.76 5.03
C PRO A 293 27.09 31.61 4.79
N ALA A 294 27.16 30.62 5.66
CA ALA A 294 26.30 29.47 5.56
C ALA A 294 24.90 29.80 6.13
N GLU A 295 23.86 29.65 5.32
CA GLU A 295 22.51 30.12 5.63
C GLU A 295 21.66 29.00 6.24
N ALA A 296 20.89 29.34 7.28
CA ALA A 296 19.83 28.49 7.80
C ALA A 296 18.49 28.90 7.18
N GLY A 297 17.75 27.92 6.66
CA GLY A 297 16.47 28.19 6.00
C GLY A 297 15.54 27.00 5.98
N GLY A 298 14.36 27.21 5.41
CA GLY A 298 13.38 26.14 5.18
C GLY A 298 13.99 25.07 4.28
N GLN A 299 13.97 23.82 4.75
CA GLN A 299 14.57 22.72 4.00
C GLN A 299 13.80 22.47 2.70
N MET A 300 14.46 22.64 1.55
CA MET A 300 13.89 22.34 0.24
C MET A 300 14.41 21.01 -0.35
N GLY A 301 15.40 20.38 0.30
CA GLY A 301 16.06 19.17 -0.19
C GLY A 301 15.17 17.92 -0.25
N ILE A 302 14.24 17.79 0.69
CA ILE A 302 13.23 16.74 0.77
C ILE A 302 11.90 17.42 1.06
N TRP A 303 10.87 17.15 0.27
CA TRP A 303 9.52 17.69 0.51
C TRP A 303 8.45 16.68 0.12
N VAL A 304 7.21 17.02 0.47
CA VAL A 304 6.02 16.28 0.10
C VAL A 304 5.35 16.98 -1.08
N ASP A 305 5.16 16.27 -2.19
CA ASP A 305 4.50 16.80 -3.39
C ASP A 305 3.00 16.48 -3.36
N VAL A 306 2.23 17.36 -2.71
CA VAL A 306 0.76 17.24 -2.58
C VAL A 306 0.04 17.83 -3.80
N GLU A 307 0.72 18.52 -4.71
CA GLU A 307 0.07 19.27 -5.80
C GLU A 307 0.13 18.53 -7.15
N SER A 308 1.23 17.82 -7.45
CA SER A 308 1.43 17.19 -8.75
C SER A 308 1.46 15.65 -8.63
N GLY A 309 0.28 15.02 -8.78
CA GLY A 309 0.13 13.55 -8.76
C GLY A 309 0.88 12.78 -9.85
N LEU A 310 1.45 13.49 -10.82
CA LEU A 310 2.65 13.08 -11.54
C LEU A 310 3.55 14.31 -11.57
N THR A 311 4.83 14.12 -11.23
CA THR A 311 5.82 15.20 -11.31
C THR A 311 5.86 15.79 -12.71
N LEU A 312 5.73 17.10 -12.81
CA LEU A 312 6.24 17.83 -13.96
C LEU A 312 7.76 17.60 -14.00
N GLU A 313 8.28 17.09 -15.12
CA GLU A 313 9.71 17.23 -15.38
C GLU A 313 10.05 18.72 -15.35
N PRO A 314 11.13 19.15 -14.66
CA PRO A 314 11.58 20.52 -14.80
C PRO A 314 12.00 20.73 -16.25
N ARG A 315 11.21 21.49 -17.03
CA ARG A 315 11.70 22.08 -18.28
C ARG A 315 12.80 23.07 -17.91
N LYS A 316 13.85 23.12 -18.74
CA LYS A 316 14.91 24.13 -18.67
C LYS A 316 14.31 25.51 -18.35
N PRO A 317 14.92 26.31 -17.47
CA PRO A 317 14.55 27.70 -17.33
C PRO A 317 14.75 28.38 -18.69
N ASP A 318 13.66 28.85 -19.30
CA ASP A 318 13.76 29.84 -20.36
C ASP A 318 14.18 31.14 -19.67
N ALA A 319 15.35 31.65 -20.04
CA ALA A 319 16.12 32.68 -19.33
C ALA A 319 15.49 34.09 -19.33
N GLN A 320 14.17 34.25 -19.48
CA GLN A 320 13.56 35.57 -19.71
C GLN A 320 12.21 35.86 -19.02
N GLN A 321 11.71 35.06 -18.06
CA GLN A 321 10.43 35.43 -17.43
C GLN A 321 10.33 35.09 -15.94
N GLU A 322 10.35 36.15 -15.11
CA GLU A 322 10.19 36.17 -13.64
C GLU A 322 8.74 35.94 -13.16
N THR A 323 7.84 35.44 -13.98
CA THR A 323 6.45 35.13 -13.57
C THR A 323 6.22 33.64 -13.62
N LEU A 324 6.11 33.06 -12.42
CA LEU A 324 5.93 31.63 -12.18
C LEU A 324 4.46 31.22 -12.42
N ASP A 325 4.03 31.18 -13.69
CA ASP A 325 2.80 30.47 -14.06
C ASP A 325 3.12 29.01 -14.43
N PRO A 326 2.36 28.02 -13.93
CA PRO A 326 2.61 26.61 -14.26
C PRO A 326 2.21 26.29 -15.72
N VAL A 327 3.19 25.96 -16.57
CA VAL A 327 2.96 25.60 -17.98
C VAL A 327 2.87 24.07 -18.19
N GLY A 328 1.63 23.63 -18.44
CA GLY A 328 1.16 22.67 -19.47
C GLY A 328 1.92 21.38 -19.78
N TYR A 329 1.32 20.22 -19.46
CA TYR A 329 1.61 18.92 -20.07
C TYR A 329 0.54 18.54 -21.11
N GLN A 330 0.97 18.11 -22.30
CA GLN A 330 0.10 17.44 -23.27
C GLN A 330 -0.27 16.06 -22.70
N SER A 331 -1.48 15.96 -22.13
CA SER A 331 -2.04 14.73 -21.57
C SER A 331 -2.01 13.59 -22.58
N SER A 332 -1.04 12.68 -22.50
CA SER A 332 -1.28 11.31 -22.94
C SER A 332 -2.34 10.73 -22.00
N ARG A 333 -3.60 10.73 -22.45
CA ARG A 333 -4.74 10.11 -21.75
C ARG A 333 -4.44 8.62 -21.54
N LEU A 334 -3.83 8.26 -20.41
CA LEU A 334 -3.96 6.93 -19.87
C LEU A 334 -5.44 6.73 -19.50
N PRO A 335 -6.01 5.53 -19.74
CA PRO A 335 -7.44 5.33 -19.61
C PRO A 335 -7.88 5.55 -18.16
N GLU A 336 -8.61 6.64 -17.96
CA GLU A 336 -9.39 6.89 -16.75
C GLU A 336 -10.44 5.78 -16.65
N THR A 337 -10.27 4.87 -15.69
CA THR A 337 -11.37 4.01 -15.27
C THR A 337 -12.06 4.66 -14.08
N LEU A 338 -13.39 4.58 -14.06
CA LEU A 338 -14.38 5.30 -13.24
C LEU A 338 -14.05 5.58 -11.75
N MET A 339 -13.03 4.93 -11.16
CA MET A 339 -12.63 5.05 -9.75
C MET A 339 -11.12 4.84 -9.48
N MET A 340 -10.26 4.64 -10.50
CA MET A 340 -8.81 4.43 -10.32
C MET A 340 -8.04 5.25 -11.34
N ASN A 341 -7.16 6.13 -10.83
CA ASN A 341 -6.26 6.91 -11.65
C ASN A 341 -4.88 6.82 -11.00
N VAL A 342 -3.95 6.03 -11.54
CA VAL A 342 -2.60 5.87 -10.94
C VAL A 342 -1.90 7.22 -10.73
N ARG A 343 -2.13 8.19 -11.63
CA ARG A 343 -1.65 9.59 -11.53
C ARG A 343 -2.41 10.41 -10.47
N GLY A 344 -3.66 10.09 -10.19
CA GLY A 344 -4.41 10.69 -9.09
C GLY A 344 -4.05 10.06 -7.74
N ASP A 345 -3.87 8.74 -7.73
CA ASP A 345 -3.64 7.91 -6.55
C ASP A 345 -2.24 8.12 -5.98
N GLU A 346 -1.21 8.38 -6.80
CA GLU A 346 0.13 8.71 -6.29
C GLU A 346 0.11 9.98 -5.41
N ARG A 347 -0.77 10.94 -5.72
CA ARG A 347 -0.96 12.17 -4.96
C ARG A 347 -1.61 11.93 -3.60
N GLN A 348 -2.49 10.94 -3.51
CA GLN A 348 -3.36 10.75 -2.35
C GLN A 348 -2.60 10.16 -1.17
N GLU A 349 -2.53 10.89 -0.06
CA GLU A 349 -1.91 10.38 1.16
C GLU A 349 -2.66 9.14 1.67
N GLY A 350 -1.89 8.25 2.29
CA GLY A 350 -2.43 7.08 2.99
C GLY A 350 -2.05 5.73 2.39
N PRO A 351 -2.35 4.66 3.14
CA PRO A 351 -1.74 3.35 2.93
C PRO A 351 -2.37 2.57 1.78
N VAL A 352 -3.62 2.86 1.43
CA VAL A 352 -4.30 2.20 0.29
C VAL A 352 -3.62 2.55 -1.03
N TYR A 353 -2.97 3.72 -1.11
CA TYR A 353 -2.35 4.24 -2.34
C TYR A 353 -0.86 3.92 -2.48
N THR A 354 -0.22 3.25 -1.51
CA THR A 354 1.22 2.91 -1.58
C THR A 354 1.59 2.13 -2.84
N TYR A 355 0.66 1.34 -3.38
CA TYR A 355 0.86 0.62 -4.64
C TYR A 355 1.25 1.53 -5.82
N ALA A 356 0.75 2.77 -5.87
CA ALA A 356 1.06 3.74 -6.92
C ALA A 356 2.46 4.36 -6.78
N ARG A 357 3.07 4.27 -5.59
CA ARG A 357 4.37 4.87 -5.26
C ARG A 357 5.54 3.90 -5.29
N VAL A 358 5.33 2.66 -5.75
CA VAL A 358 6.35 1.62 -5.70
C VAL A 358 7.68 2.06 -6.32
N PHE A 359 7.63 2.75 -7.46
CA PHE A 359 8.81 3.19 -8.18
C PHE A 359 9.38 4.48 -7.62
N THR A 360 8.53 5.47 -7.34
CA THR A 360 9.00 6.77 -6.86
C THR A 360 9.58 6.69 -5.46
N TRP A 361 8.98 5.88 -4.57
CA TRP A 361 9.55 5.59 -3.26
C TRP A 361 10.87 4.82 -3.35
N SER A 362 10.92 3.78 -4.20
CA SER A 362 12.15 2.98 -4.39
C SER A 362 13.30 3.83 -4.92
N ALA A 363 13.00 4.72 -5.88
CA ALA A 363 13.94 5.67 -6.44
C ALA A 363 14.51 6.63 -5.39
N PHE A 364 13.61 7.32 -4.71
CA PHE A 364 13.93 8.28 -3.67
C PHE A 364 14.79 7.64 -2.57
N THR A 365 14.34 6.48 -2.06
CA THR A 365 14.99 5.83 -0.92
C THR A 365 16.35 5.27 -1.28
N ARG A 366 16.46 4.60 -2.44
CA ARG A 366 17.75 4.05 -2.91
C ARG A 366 18.76 5.16 -3.12
N ARG A 367 18.36 6.28 -3.74
CA ARG A 367 19.26 7.39 -4.01
C ARG A 367 19.86 8.00 -2.74
N ILE A 368 19.05 8.22 -1.72
CA ILE A 368 19.52 8.79 -0.45
C ILE A 368 20.37 7.78 0.32
N ILE A 369 19.99 6.50 0.33
CA ILE A 369 20.80 5.44 0.94
C ILE A 369 22.17 5.33 0.25
N ASP A 370 22.22 5.34 -1.08
CA ASP A 370 23.47 5.28 -1.84
C ASP A 370 24.36 6.50 -1.56
N ALA A 371 23.76 7.68 -1.39
CA ALA A 371 24.49 8.88 -0.99
C ALA A 371 25.09 8.77 0.41
N PHE A 372 24.36 8.20 1.37
CA PHE A 372 24.88 7.90 2.71
C PHE A 372 25.97 6.81 2.68
N ASP A 373 25.81 5.73 1.90
CA ASP A 373 26.83 4.67 1.77
C ASP A 373 28.12 5.22 1.16
N THR A 374 28.00 6.06 0.13
CA THR A 374 29.15 6.74 -0.51
C THR A 374 29.86 7.64 0.50
N THR A 375 29.11 8.43 1.27
CA THR A 375 29.65 9.32 2.30
C THR A 375 30.39 8.51 3.38
N LEU A 376 29.81 7.40 3.84
CA LEU A 376 30.44 6.50 4.82
C LEU A 376 31.69 5.81 4.27
N ALA A 377 31.69 5.40 3.01
CA ALA A 377 32.83 4.77 2.37
C ALA A 377 34.03 5.73 2.25
N ARG A 378 33.80 6.96 1.80
CA ARG A 378 34.85 7.99 1.70
C ARG A 378 35.40 8.39 3.06
N LEU A 379 34.52 8.51 4.06
CA LEU A 379 34.93 8.78 5.43
C LEU A 379 35.75 7.62 6.01
N GLY A 380 35.40 6.37 5.69
CA GLY A 380 36.17 5.18 6.04
C GLY A 380 37.55 5.11 5.37
N ASN A 381 37.69 5.70 4.18
CA ASN A 381 38.97 5.84 3.46
C ASN A 381 39.82 7.02 3.96
N GLY A 382 39.30 7.87 4.85
CA GLY A 382 39.98 9.07 5.31
C GLY A 382 39.97 10.25 4.33
N GLU A 383 39.10 10.21 3.31
CA GLU A 383 38.94 11.29 2.33
C GLU A 383 38.18 12.48 2.94
N ARG A 384 38.67 13.70 2.70
CA ARG A 384 38.03 14.94 3.18
C ARG A 384 37.11 15.54 2.13
N CYS A 385 36.06 16.23 2.58
CA CYS A 385 35.16 16.98 1.70
C CYS A 385 35.90 18.10 0.94
N ASP A 386 36.79 18.81 1.61
CA ASP A 386 37.56 19.93 1.03
C ASP A 386 38.51 19.55 -0.12
N ASP A 387 38.87 18.26 -0.20
CA ASP A 387 39.73 17.71 -1.26
C ASP A 387 38.95 17.42 -2.55
N MET A 388 37.61 17.51 -2.51
CA MET A 388 36.78 17.27 -3.68
C MET A 388 36.96 18.39 -4.73
N PRO A 389 36.89 18.04 -6.02
CA PRO A 389 37.01 19.01 -7.09
C PRO A 389 35.85 20.01 -7.02
N ASP A 390 36.18 21.30 -7.03
CA ASP A 390 35.22 22.40 -7.09
C ASP A 390 35.49 23.25 -8.34
N PRO A 391 34.56 23.30 -9.31
CA PRO A 391 34.77 24.09 -10.53
C PRO A 391 34.72 25.60 -10.27
N GLN A 392 34.18 26.04 -9.12
CA GLN A 392 34.11 27.45 -8.73
C GLN A 392 35.38 27.92 -8.01
N ARG A 393 36.32 27.02 -7.68
CA ARG A 393 37.58 27.39 -7.01
C ARG A 393 38.49 28.12 -8.03
N THR A 394 38.63 29.42 -7.86
CA THR A 394 39.52 30.26 -8.69
C THR A 394 40.97 29.75 -8.59
N GLN A 395 41.75 29.80 -9.69
CA GLN A 395 43.17 29.37 -9.71
C GLN A 395 44.05 30.00 -8.59
N GLN A 396 43.67 31.19 -8.10
CA GLN A 396 44.31 31.87 -6.96
C GLN A 396 44.03 31.21 -5.60
N GLN A 397 42.83 30.66 -5.38
CA GLN A 397 42.49 29.90 -4.17
C GLN A 397 43.05 28.47 -4.20
N ALA A 398 43.39 27.92 -5.37
CA ALA A 398 44.08 26.64 -5.48
C ALA A 398 45.55 26.69 -4.98
N HIS A 399 46.16 27.89 -4.90
CA HIS A 399 47.52 28.10 -4.39
C HIS A 399 47.58 28.29 -2.87
N GLN A 400 46.46 28.65 -2.24
CA GLN A 400 46.32 28.60 -0.80
C GLN A 400 45.84 27.19 -0.46
N GLY A 401 46.72 26.38 0.13
CA GLY A 401 46.37 25.02 0.55
C GLY A 401 45.07 25.00 1.38
N PRO A 402 44.38 23.85 1.46
CA PRO A 402 43.10 23.74 2.17
C PRO A 402 43.23 24.33 3.59
N PRO A 403 42.20 25.03 4.10
CA PRO A 403 42.25 25.64 5.42
C PRO A 403 42.65 24.59 6.46
N ILE A 404 43.85 24.78 7.02
CA ILE A 404 44.47 23.84 7.95
C ILE A 404 43.69 23.94 9.27
N GLY A 405 42.72 23.05 9.45
CA GLY A 405 41.95 22.93 10.70
C GLY A 405 40.44 22.71 10.56
N GLY A 406 39.88 22.61 9.36
CA GLY A 406 38.47 22.29 9.14
C GLY A 406 38.09 20.86 9.53
N SER A 407 36.84 20.63 9.94
CA SER A 407 36.33 19.27 10.15
C SER A 407 36.23 18.53 8.81
N ILE A 408 36.41 17.21 8.83
CA ILE A 408 36.51 16.34 7.63
C ILE A 408 35.30 16.49 6.67
N LEU A 409 34.14 16.90 7.21
CA LEU A 409 32.86 16.97 6.52
C LEU A 409 32.44 18.39 6.11
N VAL A 410 33.30 19.41 6.28
CA VAL A 410 33.05 20.78 5.81
C VAL A 410 33.58 20.94 4.39
N GLY A 411 32.87 21.72 3.59
CA GLY A 411 33.23 22.01 2.20
C GLY A 411 32.15 22.85 1.52
N THR A 412 32.41 23.31 0.30
CA THR A 412 31.43 24.06 -0.50
C THR A 412 30.26 23.19 -0.96
N ALA A 413 29.20 23.82 -1.45
CA ALA A 413 28.01 23.14 -1.99
C ALA A 413 28.35 22.09 -3.08
N ASN A 414 29.30 22.39 -3.96
CA ASN A 414 29.77 21.47 -5.00
C ASN A 414 30.60 20.32 -4.44
N GLN A 415 31.48 20.62 -3.49
CA GLN A 415 32.32 19.63 -2.84
C GLN A 415 31.49 18.62 -2.07
N THR A 416 30.50 19.08 -1.29
CA THR A 416 29.59 18.18 -0.57
C THR A 416 28.74 17.32 -1.50
N SER A 417 28.24 17.88 -2.62
CA SER A 417 27.50 17.10 -3.62
C SER A 417 28.37 16.01 -4.23
N THR A 418 29.61 16.34 -4.59
CA THR A 418 30.58 15.39 -5.14
C THR A 418 30.98 14.35 -4.11
N TYR A 419 31.10 14.74 -2.84
CA TYR A 419 31.43 13.85 -1.72
C TYR A 419 30.38 12.76 -1.53
N CYS A 420 29.10 13.10 -1.54
CA CYS A 420 28.01 12.14 -1.41
C CYS A 420 27.59 11.46 -2.73
N GLY A 421 28.27 11.73 -3.85
CA GLY A 421 27.94 11.13 -5.15
C GLY A 421 26.63 11.64 -5.78
N LEU A 422 26.19 12.84 -5.40
CA LEU A 422 25.04 13.52 -6.01
C LEU A 422 25.51 14.42 -7.18
N PRO A 423 24.74 14.53 -8.29
CA PRO A 423 25.09 15.39 -9.41
C PRO A 423 25.12 16.86 -8.94
N ALA A 424 26.19 17.59 -9.26
CA ALA A 424 26.22 19.03 -8.97
C ALA A 424 25.12 19.75 -9.78
N SER A 425 24.27 20.52 -9.11
CA SER A 425 23.20 21.30 -9.76
C SER A 425 23.74 22.67 -10.16
N TYR A 426 24.03 22.87 -11.44
CA TYR A 426 24.42 24.18 -11.98
C TYR A 426 23.20 24.97 -12.47
N PRO A 427 23.02 26.25 -12.06
CA PRO A 427 21.96 27.11 -12.58
C PRO A 427 22.10 27.41 -14.09
N ASP A 428 23.33 27.42 -14.62
CA ASP A 428 23.62 28.05 -15.93
C ASP A 428 24.13 27.09 -17.03
N THR A 429 24.33 25.80 -16.74
CA THR A 429 24.81 24.87 -17.77
C THR A 429 23.65 24.14 -18.44
N PRO A 430 23.56 24.13 -19.79
CA PRO A 430 22.64 23.25 -20.48
C PRO A 430 22.92 21.79 -20.08
N PRO A 431 21.89 20.93 -20.03
CA PRO A 431 22.01 19.52 -19.71
C PRO A 431 22.80 18.85 -20.84
N THR A 432 24.11 18.86 -20.70
CA THR A 432 25.00 17.98 -21.41
C THR A 432 24.87 16.59 -20.80
N ASP A 433 24.84 15.58 -21.66
CA ASP A 433 24.36 14.20 -21.53
C ASP A 433 24.97 13.32 -20.39
N GLN A 434 25.70 13.90 -19.43
CA GLN A 434 26.47 13.15 -18.43
C GLN A 434 26.04 13.36 -16.97
N HIS A 435 25.21 14.36 -16.65
CA HIS A 435 24.75 14.59 -15.28
C HIS A 435 23.26 14.27 -15.17
N THR A 436 22.91 13.08 -14.68
CA THR A 436 21.52 12.64 -14.54
C THR A 436 20.78 13.55 -13.54
N PRO A 437 19.77 14.34 -13.95
CA PRO A 437 18.95 15.10 -13.00
C PRO A 437 18.26 14.14 -12.03
N VAL A 438 17.93 14.60 -10.82
CA VAL A 438 17.15 13.79 -9.87
C VAL A 438 15.73 13.64 -10.41
N ARG A 439 15.51 12.53 -11.12
CA ARG A 439 14.19 12.15 -11.63
C ARG A 439 13.40 11.50 -10.49
N ALA A 440 12.12 11.86 -10.37
CA ALA A 440 11.22 11.17 -9.46
C ALA A 440 10.95 9.72 -9.92
N TYR A 441 11.02 9.49 -11.22
CA TYR A 441 10.88 8.19 -11.86
C TYR A 441 12.24 7.70 -12.40
N ILE A 442 12.65 6.50 -12.01
CA ILE A 442 13.82 5.83 -12.60
C ILE A 442 13.41 5.20 -13.93
N ASN A 443 14.30 5.22 -14.92
CA ASN A 443 14.10 4.46 -16.14
C ASN A 443 14.00 2.95 -15.81
N PHE A 444 13.05 2.23 -16.42
CA PHE A 444 12.88 0.81 -16.14
C PHE A 444 14.15 -0.03 -16.37
N SER A 445 15.04 0.40 -17.28
CA SER A 445 16.35 -0.23 -17.53
C SER A 445 17.33 -0.12 -16.37
N GLU A 446 17.21 0.90 -15.52
CA GLU A 446 18.07 1.15 -14.36
C GLU A 446 17.50 0.54 -13.07
N MET A 447 16.29 -0.04 -13.14
CA MET A 447 15.60 -0.56 -11.99
C MET A 447 16.22 -1.90 -11.53
N GLY A 448 16.61 -1.95 -10.27
CA GLY A 448 17.17 -3.16 -9.68
C GLY A 448 16.16 -4.32 -9.64
N ALA A 449 16.63 -5.54 -9.86
CA ALA A 449 15.82 -6.76 -9.78
C ALA A 449 15.15 -6.95 -8.40
N ASP A 450 15.68 -6.31 -7.36
CA ASP A 450 15.10 -6.28 -6.02
C ASP A 450 13.73 -5.59 -5.96
N VAL A 451 13.50 -4.56 -6.78
CA VAL A 451 12.18 -3.88 -6.85
C VAL A 451 11.13 -4.83 -7.42
N TYR A 452 11.44 -5.45 -8.57
CA TYR A 452 10.55 -6.42 -9.22
C TYR A 452 10.28 -7.65 -8.35
N LYS A 453 11.29 -8.12 -7.61
CA LYS A 453 11.11 -9.23 -6.67
C LYS A 453 10.05 -8.90 -5.61
N ARG A 454 10.13 -7.72 -4.97
CA ARG A 454 9.15 -7.28 -3.97
C ARG A 454 7.74 -7.12 -4.55
N MET A 455 7.64 -6.61 -5.79
CA MET A 455 6.36 -6.52 -6.51
C MET A 455 5.76 -7.91 -6.77
N LEU A 456 6.59 -8.87 -7.20
CA LEU A 456 6.15 -10.24 -7.46
C LEU A 456 5.74 -10.95 -6.16
N GLU A 457 6.50 -10.78 -5.08
CA GLU A 457 6.15 -11.34 -3.77
C GLU A 457 4.83 -10.73 -3.26
N ALA A 458 4.65 -9.41 -3.37
CA ALA A 458 3.41 -8.73 -3.01
C ALA A 458 2.22 -9.22 -3.85
N LEU A 459 2.44 -9.46 -5.15
CA LEU A 459 1.45 -10.01 -6.06
C LEU A 459 0.99 -11.40 -5.63
N VAL A 460 1.92 -12.29 -5.29
CA VAL A 460 1.60 -13.65 -4.83
C VAL A 460 0.76 -13.61 -3.56
N VAL A 461 1.13 -12.76 -2.59
CA VAL A 461 0.35 -12.59 -1.34
C VAL A 461 -1.05 -12.04 -1.62
N ALA A 462 -1.18 -11.06 -2.51
CA ALA A 462 -2.47 -10.49 -2.90
C ALA A 462 -3.39 -11.51 -3.59
N LEU A 463 -2.84 -12.30 -4.51
CA LEU A 463 -3.59 -13.38 -5.17
C LEU A 463 -3.99 -14.47 -4.20
N PHE A 464 -3.10 -14.83 -3.27
CA PHE A 464 -3.42 -15.79 -2.21
C PHE A 464 -4.55 -15.30 -1.31
N ALA A 465 -4.53 -14.04 -0.86
CA ALA A 465 -5.60 -13.49 -0.03
C ALA A 465 -6.95 -13.43 -0.79
N GLN A 466 -6.92 -12.98 -2.05
CA GLN A 466 -8.12 -12.89 -2.89
C GLN A 466 -8.73 -14.27 -3.16
N TRP A 467 -7.93 -15.22 -3.64
CA TRP A 467 -8.42 -16.54 -4.07
C TRP A 467 -8.52 -17.55 -2.93
N GLY A 468 -7.74 -17.40 -1.87
CA GLY A 468 -7.88 -18.20 -0.66
C GLY A 468 -9.26 -18.02 -0.03
N THR A 469 -9.75 -16.78 0.05
CA THR A 469 -11.08 -16.48 0.61
C THR A 469 -12.21 -16.67 -0.42
N THR A 470 -12.08 -16.09 -1.61
CA THR A 470 -13.11 -16.19 -2.66
C THR A 470 -13.23 -17.62 -3.19
N GLY A 471 -12.12 -18.31 -3.39
CA GLY A 471 -12.10 -19.70 -3.86
C GLY A 471 -12.71 -20.66 -2.83
N ALA A 472 -12.39 -20.50 -1.54
CA ALA A 472 -13.04 -21.26 -0.49
C ALA A 472 -14.56 -21.03 -0.48
N ALA A 473 -15.02 -19.78 -0.60
CA ALA A 473 -16.44 -19.47 -0.70
C ALA A 473 -17.12 -20.09 -1.93
N ILE A 474 -16.44 -20.11 -3.09
CA ILE A 474 -16.92 -20.79 -4.31
C ILE A 474 -17.04 -22.29 -4.08
N ILE A 475 -16.02 -22.94 -3.49
CA ILE A 475 -16.03 -24.37 -3.20
C ILE A 475 -17.20 -24.72 -2.27
N ILE A 476 -17.36 -23.97 -1.17
CA ILE A 476 -18.48 -24.15 -0.24
C ILE A 476 -19.81 -24.00 -0.98
N ALA A 477 -19.98 -22.95 -1.79
CA ALA A 477 -21.21 -22.72 -2.54
C ALA A 477 -21.48 -23.74 -3.64
N TYR A 478 -20.44 -24.33 -4.24
CA TYR A 478 -20.54 -25.34 -5.30
C TYR A 478 -20.98 -26.70 -4.76
N TYR A 479 -20.50 -27.07 -3.56
CA TYR A 479 -20.84 -28.35 -2.93
C TYR A 479 -22.12 -28.32 -2.09
N THR A 480 -22.77 -27.16 -1.98
CA THR A 480 -24.01 -27.00 -1.21
C THR A 480 -25.19 -26.65 -2.11
N PRO A 481 -26.38 -27.25 -1.91
CA PRO A 481 -26.71 -28.67 -1.81
C PRO A 481 -26.73 -29.39 -3.18
N MET A 482 -26.75 -28.63 -4.28
CA MET A 482 -26.74 -29.13 -5.65
C MET A 482 -25.35 -28.94 -6.25
N VAL A 483 -24.76 -29.99 -6.82
CA VAL A 483 -23.44 -29.90 -7.44
C VAL A 483 -23.56 -29.12 -8.75
N GLY A 484 -22.94 -27.95 -8.83
CA GLY A 484 -22.94 -27.14 -10.06
C GLY A 484 -22.79 -25.64 -9.84
N PHE A 485 -22.64 -24.89 -10.94
CA PHE A 485 -22.65 -23.44 -10.89
C PHE A 485 -24.10 -22.93 -10.76
N GLY A 486 -24.49 -22.56 -9.55
CA GLY A 486 -25.73 -21.82 -9.29
C GLY A 486 -25.52 -20.30 -9.35
N CYS A 487 -26.61 -19.54 -9.19
CA CYS A 487 -26.56 -18.06 -9.15
C CYS A 487 -25.61 -17.52 -8.05
N ARG A 488 -25.41 -18.27 -6.96
CA ARG A 488 -24.57 -17.88 -5.82
C ARG A 488 -23.08 -18.13 -6.07
N SER A 489 -22.71 -19.35 -6.48
CA SER A 489 -21.33 -19.67 -6.86
C SER A 489 -20.89 -18.85 -8.08
N GLY A 490 -21.82 -18.60 -9.02
CA GLY A 490 -21.60 -17.72 -10.16
C GLY A 490 -21.38 -16.25 -9.77
N SER A 491 -22.13 -15.72 -8.79
CA SER A 491 -21.91 -14.34 -8.32
C SER A 491 -20.59 -14.17 -7.57
N TYR A 492 -20.15 -15.16 -6.79
CA TYR A 492 -18.83 -15.15 -6.15
C TYR A 492 -17.69 -15.27 -7.17
N LEU A 493 -17.86 -16.11 -8.19
CA LEU A 493 -16.90 -16.20 -9.30
C LEU A 493 -16.81 -14.88 -10.08
N LEU A 494 -17.96 -14.28 -10.38
CA LEU A 494 -18.03 -12.97 -11.05
C LEU A 494 -17.36 -11.88 -10.21
N TYR A 495 -17.65 -11.84 -8.90
CA TYR A 495 -16.98 -10.95 -7.93
C TYR A 495 -15.46 -11.11 -7.99
N GLY A 496 -14.95 -12.34 -7.89
CA GLY A 496 -13.51 -12.61 -7.96
C GLY A 496 -12.86 -12.20 -9.30
N ILE A 497 -13.57 -12.38 -10.42
CA ILE A 497 -13.07 -12.01 -11.75
C ILE A 497 -13.08 -10.49 -11.94
N LEU A 498 -14.18 -9.81 -11.60
CA LEU A 498 -14.32 -8.36 -11.79
C LEU A 498 -13.30 -7.60 -10.95
N ILE A 499 -13.12 -8.02 -9.69
CA ILE A 499 -12.14 -7.39 -8.79
C ILE A 499 -10.72 -7.62 -9.27
N ARG A 500 -10.38 -8.85 -9.68
CA ARG A 500 -9.05 -9.14 -10.23
C ARG A 500 -8.79 -8.29 -11.47
N ARG A 501 -9.77 -8.14 -12.37
CA ARG A 501 -9.64 -7.31 -13.58
C ARG A 501 -9.45 -5.82 -13.26
N GLN A 502 -10.21 -5.30 -12.30
CA GLN A 502 -10.09 -3.90 -11.88
C GLN A 502 -8.70 -3.65 -11.25
N TRP A 503 -8.24 -4.57 -10.40
CA TRP A 503 -6.92 -4.51 -9.80
C TRP A 503 -5.78 -4.61 -10.84
N VAL A 504 -5.82 -5.58 -11.76
CA VAL A 504 -4.77 -5.75 -12.79
C VAL A 504 -4.61 -4.48 -13.62
N ARG A 505 -5.71 -3.81 -13.98
CA ARG A 505 -5.64 -2.56 -14.77
C ARG A 505 -5.08 -1.37 -14.01
N GLY A 506 -5.25 -1.34 -12.68
CA GLY A 506 -4.80 -0.23 -11.85
C GLY A 506 -3.42 -0.43 -11.23
N ALA A 507 -3.05 -1.65 -10.86
CA ALA A 507 -1.85 -1.94 -10.07
C ALA A 507 -0.66 -2.46 -10.90
N LEU A 508 -0.91 -2.99 -12.11
CA LEU A 508 0.19 -3.30 -13.03
C LEU A 508 0.43 -2.07 -13.91
N PRO A 509 1.58 -1.40 -13.76
CA PRO A 509 2.00 -0.38 -14.70
C PRO A 509 2.19 -1.06 -16.06
N VAL A 510 1.55 -0.52 -17.11
CA VAL A 510 1.82 -0.89 -18.51
C VAL A 510 3.18 -0.34 -18.90
#